data_AF-A0A3A4XBJ7-F1
#
_entry.id   AF-A0A3A4XBJ7-F1
#
_cell.length_a   1.000
_cell.length_b   1.000
_cell.length_c   1.000
_cell.angle_alpha   90.00
_cell.angle_beta   90.00
_cell.angle_gamma   90.00
#
_symmetry.space_group_name_H-M   'P 1'
#
loop_
_entity.id
_entity.type
_entity.pdbx_description
1 polymer ?
#
loop_
_entity_poly.entity_id
_entity_poly.type
_entity_poly.pdbx_seq_one_letter_code
_entity_poly.pdbx_strand_id
1 'polypeptide(L)'
;MDKVRLDLSRHCIETEIKRLYNSALSEYFRAKPHEHERLEQVIDLTQQALQGLDFNRLRSQHAPLAGHSDAHVVLVRSGKRLAILIEGRAIEP
;
A
#
# COMPACT_ATOMS: atom_id res chain seq x y z
N MET A 1 1.17 -14.62 -1.16
CA MET A 1 1.87 -13.42 -1.65
C MET A 1 0.86 -12.31 -1.58
N ASP A 2 1.08 -11.38 -0.66
CA ASP A 2 0.08 -10.38 -0.33
C ASP A 2 0.31 -9.17 -1.22
N LYS A 3 -0.77 -8.60 -1.74
CA LYS A 3 -0.69 -7.44 -2.63
C LYS A 3 -1.91 -6.56 -2.48
N VAL A 4 -1.68 -5.25 -2.52
CA VAL A 4 -2.74 -4.24 -2.57
C VAL A 4 -2.41 -3.23 -3.66
N ARG A 5 -3.41 -2.91 -4.49
CA ARG A 5 -3.29 -1.85 -5.49
C ARG A 5 -3.45 -0.50 -4.79
N LEU A 6 -2.61 0.46 -5.17
CA LEU A 6 -2.68 1.83 -4.66
C LEU A 6 -3.28 2.74 -5.73
N ASP A 7 -4.24 3.57 -5.34
CA ASP A 7 -4.78 4.63 -6.19
C ASP A 7 -4.08 5.95 -5.89
N LEU A 8 -3.16 6.35 -6.78
CA LEU A 8 -2.37 7.56 -6.62
C LEU A 8 -2.87 8.72 -7.50
N SER A 9 -4.07 8.61 -8.05
CA SER A 9 -4.68 9.66 -8.90
C SER A 9 -4.90 10.97 -8.15
N ARG A 10 -5.08 10.90 -6.82
CA ARG A 10 -5.40 12.05 -5.95
C ARG A 10 -4.36 12.35 -4.89
N HIS A 11 -3.63 11.34 -4.45
CA HIS A 11 -2.75 11.44 -3.29
C HIS A 11 -1.43 10.71 -3.53
N CYS A 12 -0.41 11.11 -2.79
CA CYS A 12 0.86 10.40 -2.78
C CYS A 12 0.74 9.03 -2.09
N ILE A 13 1.75 8.18 -2.32
CA ILE A 13 1.81 6.80 -1.81
C ILE A 13 1.58 6.70 -0.30
N GLU A 14 2.18 7.60 0.50
CA GLU A 14 2.03 7.56 1.95
C GLU A 14 0.58 7.81 2.38
N THR A 15 -0.04 8.85 1.82
CA THR A 15 -1.42 9.20 2.13
C THR A 15 -2.37 8.09 1.70
N GLU A 16 -2.15 7.50 0.53
CA GLU A 16 -3.00 6.41 0.06
C GLU A 16 -2.88 5.15 0.94
N ILE A 17 -1.66 4.76 1.33
CA ILE A 17 -1.46 3.64 2.27
C ILE A 17 -2.12 3.92 3.62
N LYS A 18 -2.00 5.15 4.16
CA LYS A 18 -2.70 5.55 5.41
C LYS A 18 -4.22 5.43 5.27
N ARG A 19 -4.77 5.84 4.13
CA ARG A 19 -6.21 5.76 3.85
C ARG A 19 -6.68 4.32 3.77
N LEU A 20 -5.95 3.47 3.05
CA LEU A 20 -6.26 2.03 2.94
C LEU A 20 -6.20 1.35 4.30
N TYR A 21 -5.16 1.61 5.10
CA TYR A 21 -5.04 1.08 6.47
C TYR A 21 -6.25 1.48 7.33
N ASN A 22 -6.57 2.77 7.39
CA ASN A 22 -7.68 3.27 8.19
C ASN A 22 -9.04 2.75 7.70
N SER A 23 -9.23 2.64 6.38
CA SER A 23 -10.46 2.09 5.79
C SER A 23 -10.61 0.62 6.13
N ALA A 24 -9.55 -0.18 5.95
CA ALA A 24 -9.57 -1.61 6.25
C ALA A 24 -9.79 -1.87 7.74
N LEU A 25 -9.18 -1.07 8.62
CA LEU A 25 -9.38 -1.17 10.07
C LEU A 25 -10.82 -0.82 10.47
N SER A 26 -11.37 0.25 9.91
CA SER A 26 -12.79 0.64 10.13
C SER A 26 -13.76 -0.43 9.65
N GLU A 27 -13.48 -1.03 8.49
CA GLU A 27 -14.26 -2.11 7.90
C GLU A 27 -14.16 -3.39 8.74
N TYR A 28 -12.97 -3.74 9.23
CA TYR A 28 -12.73 -4.93 10.07
C TYR A 28 -13.67 -5.01 11.27
N PHE A 29 -13.85 -3.89 11.97
CA PHE A 29 -14.76 -3.82 13.13
C PHE A 29 -16.25 -4.01 12.78
N ARG A 30 -16.62 -3.88 11.50
CA ARG A 30 -18.01 -4.00 11.00
C ARG A 30 -18.22 -5.26 10.16
N ALA A 31 -17.14 -5.94 9.79
CA ALA A 31 -17.13 -7.04 8.86
C ALA A 31 -17.53 -8.36 9.50
N LYS A 32 -18.06 -9.27 8.68
CA LYS A 32 -18.38 -10.64 9.08
C LYS A 32 -17.09 -11.48 9.16
N PRO A 33 -17.08 -12.61 9.90
CA PRO A 33 -15.86 -13.41 10.09
C PRO A 33 -15.17 -13.87 8.79
N HIS A 34 -15.91 -14.09 7.71
CA HIS A 34 -15.33 -14.51 6.42
C HIS A 34 -14.60 -13.38 5.66
N GLU A 35 -14.79 -12.13 6.06
CA GLU A 35 -14.14 -10.95 5.48
C GLU A 35 -12.87 -10.56 6.25
N HIS A 36 -12.74 -11.06 7.49
CA HIS A 36 -11.65 -10.72 8.40
C HIS A 36 -10.28 -11.07 7.82
N GLU A 37 -10.11 -12.25 7.22
CA GLU A 37 -8.82 -12.68 6.67
C GLU A 37 -8.27 -11.68 5.63
N ARG A 38 -9.13 -11.22 4.71
CA ARG A 38 -8.73 -10.22 3.69
C ARG A 38 -8.37 -8.89 4.34
N LEU A 39 -9.17 -8.45 5.32
CA LEU A 39 -8.96 -7.16 5.99
C LEU A 39 -7.69 -7.18 6.84
N GLU A 40 -7.44 -8.26 7.57
CA GLU A 40 -6.20 -8.49 8.32
C GLU A 40 -4.98 -8.47 7.40
N GLN A 41 -5.05 -9.10 6.23
CA GLN A 41 -3.97 -9.04 5.24
C GLN A 41 -3.68 -7.61 4.77
N VAL A 42 -4.71 -6.81 4.48
CA VAL A 42 -4.54 -5.40 4.07
C VAL A 42 -4.00 -4.56 5.23
N ILE A 43 -4.53 -4.72 6.44
CA ILE A 43 -4.12 -4.01 7.65
C ILE A 43 -2.63 -4.28 7.93
N ASP A 44 -2.24 -5.55 7.98
CA ASP A 44 -0.87 -5.95 8.28
C ASP A 44 0.12 -5.49 7.19
N LEU A 45 -0.25 -5.63 5.91
CA LEU A 45 0.58 -5.17 4.79
C LEU A 45 0.79 -3.65 4.81
N THR A 46 -0.29 -2.88 5.00
CA THR A 46 -0.22 -1.41 5.03
C THR A 46 0.45 -0.90 6.29
N GLN A 47 0.27 -1.54 7.44
CA GLN A 47 0.96 -1.21 8.68
C GLN A 47 2.48 -1.37 8.55
N GLN A 48 2.94 -2.52 8.01
CA GLN A 48 4.36 -2.74 7.78
C GLN A 48 4.94 -1.71 6.82
N ALA A 49 4.21 -1.35 5.77
CA ALA A 49 4.63 -0.31 4.84
C ALA A 49 4.76 1.06 5.50
N LEU A 50 3.81 1.45 6.36
CA LEU A 50 3.86 2.70 7.10
C LEU A 50 5.02 2.79 8.09
N GLN A 51 5.47 1.65 8.61
CA GLN A 51 6.56 1.58 9.58
C GLN A 51 7.95 1.43 8.93
N GLY A 52 8.02 0.82 7.75
CA GLY A 52 9.28 0.41 7.12
C GLY A 52 9.72 1.21 5.91
N LEU A 53 8.82 1.93 5.23
CA LEU A 53 9.15 2.63 3.99
C LEU A 53 9.58 4.09 4.23
N ASP A 54 10.61 4.53 3.51
CA ASP A 54 10.95 5.94 3.42
C ASP A 54 10.15 6.62 2.30
N PHE A 55 8.98 7.14 2.66
CA PHE A 55 8.10 7.82 1.70
C PHE A 55 8.68 9.11 1.12
N ASN A 56 9.62 9.77 1.79
CA ASN A 56 10.26 10.96 1.26
C ASN A 56 11.20 10.58 0.11
N ARG A 57 12.03 9.56 0.35
CA ARG A 57 12.90 9.00 -0.68
C ARG A 57 12.10 8.43 -1.86
N LEU A 58 11.09 7.61 -1.59
CA LEU A 58 10.24 7.02 -2.63
C LEU A 58 9.61 8.07 -3.56
N ARG A 59 9.04 9.13 -2.98
CA ARG A 59 8.39 10.21 -3.75
C ARG A 59 9.38 11.07 -4.53
N SER A 60 10.61 11.24 -4.03
CA SER A 60 11.64 12.01 -4.73
C SER A 60 12.30 11.23 -5.87
N GLN A 61 12.43 9.91 -5.72
CA GLN A 61 13.06 9.05 -6.72
C GLN A 61 12.08 8.55 -7.80
N HIS A 62 10.79 8.45 -7.48
CA HIS A 62 9.78 7.92 -8.37
C HIS A 62 8.57 8.86 -8.46
N ALA A 63 8.54 9.68 -9.51
CA ALA A 63 7.46 10.64 -9.76
C ALA A 63 6.04 10.03 -9.67
N PRO A 64 5.76 8.79 -10.14
CA PRO A 64 4.44 8.18 -9.98
C PRO A 64 3.97 8.01 -8.53
N LEU A 65 4.88 7.99 -7.56
CA LEU A 65 4.56 7.82 -6.14
C LEU A 65 4.20 9.13 -5.44
N ALA A 66 4.49 10.28 -6.06
CA ALA A 66 4.21 11.60 -5.51
C ALA A 66 2.70 11.97 -5.57
N GLY A 67 1.89 11.18 -6.27
CA GLY A 67 0.46 11.43 -6.49
C GLY A 67 0.18 12.08 -7.85
N HIS A 68 -1.10 12.32 -8.15
CA HIS A 68 -1.57 12.79 -9.45
C HIS A 68 -1.09 11.92 -10.62
N SER A 69 -1.04 10.60 -10.37
CA SER A 69 -0.52 9.62 -11.30
C SER A 69 -1.52 8.48 -11.47
N ASP A 70 -1.80 8.14 -12.73
CA ASP A 70 -2.63 6.98 -13.10
C ASP A 70 -1.80 5.69 -13.24
N ALA A 71 -0.51 5.74 -12.89
CA ALA A 71 0.36 4.60 -12.96
C ALA A 71 -0.17 3.40 -12.14
N HIS A 72 0.02 2.21 -12.68
CA HIS A 72 -0.33 0.97 -12.01
C HIS A 72 0.67 0.68 -10.87
N VAL A 73 0.34 1.12 -9.67
CA VAL A 73 1.16 0.94 -8.47
C VAL A 73 0.58 -0.14 -7.56
N VAL A 74 1.41 -1.10 -7.16
CA VAL A 74 1.03 -2.21 -6.27
C VAL A 74 2.05 -2.34 -5.15
N LEU A 75 1.58 -2.33 -3.91
CA LEU A 75 2.36 -2.72 -2.75
C LEU A 75 2.30 -4.24 -2.61
N VAL A 76 3.46 -4.89 -2.56
CA VAL A 76 3.56 -6.35 -2.46
C VAL A 76 4.42 -6.76 -1.29
N ARG A 77 4.10 -7.93 -0.71
CA ARG A 77 4.94 -8.59 0.29
C ARG A 77 5.31 -10.00 -0.13
N SER A 78 6.60 -10.28 -0.10
CA SER A 78 7.17 -11.61 -0.27
C SER A 78 7.96 -12.01 0.97
N GLY A 79 7.37 -12.88 1.80
CA GLY A 79 7.91 -13.21 3.11
C GLY A 79 7.97 -11.97 4.01
N LYS A 80 9.18 -11.58 4.43
CA LYS A 80 9.42 -10.39 5.26
C LYS A 80 9.80 -9.13 4.47
N ARG A 81 9.88 -9.21 3.14
CA ARG A 81 10.30 -8.08 2.31
C ARG A 81 9.10 -7.40 1.67
N LEU A 82 9.01 -6.10 1.86
CA LEU A 82 8.11 -5.22 1.12
C LEU A 82 8.77 -4.80 -0.18
N ALA A 83 7.96 -4.68 -1.23
CA ALA A 83 8.36 -4.05 -2.48
C ALA A 83 7.18 -3.26 -3.05
N ILE A 84 7.51 -2.27 -3.88
CA ILE A 84 6.52 -1.51 -4.65
C ILE A 84 6.73 -1.87 -6.11
N LEU A 85 5.66 -2.21 -6.80
CA LEU A 85 5.65 -2.41 -8.24
C LEU A 85 5.07 -1.16 -8.91
N ILE A 86 5.80 -0.57 -9.85
CA ILE A 86 5.31 0.50 -10.73
C ILE A 86 5.28 -0.06 -12.14
N GLU A 87 4.10 -0.12 -12.78
CA GLU A 87 3.91 -0.74 -14.10
C GLU A 87 4.49 -2.16 -14.18
N GLY A 88 4.34 -2.92 -13.08
CA GLY A 88 4.83 -4.28 -12.94
C GLY A 88 6.34 -4.42 -12.65
N ARG A 89 7.10 -3.32 -12.61
CA ARG A 89 8.52 -3.33 -12.26
C ARG A 89 8.71 -3.06 -10.77
N ALA A 90 9.43 -3.95 -10.09
CA ALA A 90 9.79 -3.74 -8.69
C ALA A 90 10.80 -2.59 -8.57
N ILE A 91 10.52 -1.69 -7.63
CA ILE A 91 11.48 -0.68 -7.18
C ILE A 91 11.97 -1.04 -5.78
N GLU A 92 13.19 -0.63 -5.47
CA GLU A 92 13.74 -0.79 -4.13
C GLU A 92 13.21 0.34 -3.24
N PRO A 93 12.59 0.02 -2.08
CA PRO A 93 12.14 1.02 -1.13
C PRO A 93 13.28 1.69 -0.35
#